data_AF-A0A800LQ89-F1
#
_entry.id   AF-A0A800LQ89-F1
#
_cell.length_a   1.000
_cell.length_b   1.000
_cell.length_c   1.000
_cell.angle_alpha   90.00
_cell.angle_beta   90.00
_cell.angle_gamma   90.00
#
_symmetry.space_group_name_H-M   'P 1'
#
loop_
_entity.id
_entity.type
_entity.pdbx_description
1 polymer ?
#
loop_
_entity_poly.entity_id
_entity_poly.type
_entity_poly.pdbx_seq_one_letter_code
_entity_poly.pdbx_strand_id
1 'polypeptide(L)'
;MKKETTARRSLSVLIDEILETASPGHDELDPVLELMATVDQLRNTSFAFMPTMTIGTTRLRRQGPTRDPFEIFDTWVDLPHLFEHLDHPEDFAPWARYHHPTVRLMLARSPHCPPEWLAKLAQEPWEEIRLAVLANQQTTQEIRHYFAENEPLEWLKEAATDPTIPLQGRCALDGRKIKRPDRFLTCSIACSYQQANQRLESGLYWAACFGGEFTWEVSASKKASGGIPGTGPKWRLVGISPVYGWLPKEVSEAMDFLNDKYETHIADPIGTLQKLVTEKSLSYSEFCASL
;
A
#
# COMPACT_ATOMS: atom_id res chain seq x y z
N MET A 1 -9.03 27.01 -34.72
CA MET A 1 -9.21 27.02 -33.26
C MET A 1 -10.66 26.63 -32.94
N LYS A 2 -10.95 25.34 -32.81
CA LYS A 2 -12.19 24.86 -32.19
C LYS A 2 -11.84 24.55 -30.73
N LYS A 3 -12.49 25.23 -29.80
CA LYS A 3 -12.44 24.87 -28.37
C LYS A 3 -13.18 23.55 -28.23
N GLU A 4 -12.46 22.46 -27.93
CA GLU A 4 -13.08 21.26 -27.37
C GLU A 4 -13.55 21.60 -25.95
N THR A 5 -14.85 21.85 -25.83
CA THR A 5 -15.55 21.82 -24.55
C THR A 5 -15.69 20.36 -24.15
N THR A 6 -14.74 19.85 -23.36
CA THR A 6 -14.89 18.58 -22.64
C THR A 6 -16.09 18.74 -21.71
N ALA A 7 -17.23 18.19 -22.09
CA ALA A 7 -18.41 18.15 -21.24
C ALA A 7 -18.04 17.40 -19.94
N ARG A 8 -18.24 18.06 -18.79
CA ARG A 8 -18.21 17.41 -17.48
C ARG A 8 -19.26 16.29 -17.51
N ARG A 9 -18.82 15.04 -17.70
CA ARG A 9 -19.66 13.84 -17.57
C ARG A 9 -20.05 13.68 -16.10
N SER A 10 -21.29 13.27 -15.81
CA SER A 10 -21.70 13.01 -14.42
C SER A 10 -21.05 11.72 -13.91
N LEU A 11 -20.64 11.69 -12.63
CA LEU A 11 -20.05 10.50 -12.02
C LEU A 11 -20.99 9.30 -12.07
N SER A 12 -22.31 9.53 -11.99
CA SER A 12 -23.31 8.46 -12.17
C SER A 12 -23.13 7.74 -13.50
N VAL A 13 -22.96 8.46 -14.61
CA VAL A 13 -22.76 7.87 -15.94
C VAL A 13 -21.43 7.15 -16.03
N LEU A 14 -20.38 7.63 -15.35
CA LEU A 14 -19.08 6.95 -15.28
C LEU A 14 -19.13 5.65 -14.46
N ILE A 15 -19.81 5.67 -13.31
CA ILE A 15 -20.02 4.46 -12.50
C ILE A 15 -20.89 3.48 -13.28
N ASP A 16 -21.97 3.95 -13.91
CA ASP A 16 -22.85 3.11 -14.71
C ASP A 16 -22.10 2.51 -15.92
N GLU A 17 -21.25 3.27 -16.63
CA GLU A 17 -20.37 2.76 -17.71
C GLU A 17 -19.35 1.72 -17.18
N ILE A 18 -18.74 1.95 -16.01
CA ILE A 18 -17.79 1.00 -15.39
C ILE A 18 -18.52 -0.27 -14.94
N LEU A 19 -19.74 -0.15 -14.41
CA LEU A 19 -20.58 -1.28 -14.02
C LEU A 19 -21.14 -2.02 -15.24
N GLU A 20 -21.45 -1.33 -16.34
CA GLU A 20 -21.87 -1.91 -17.62
C GLU A 20 -20.72 -2.65 -18.32
N THR A 21 -19.49 -2.12 -18.26
CA THR A 21 -18.28 -2.81 -18.75
C THR A 21 -17.79 -3.91 -17.81
N ALA A 22 -18.15 -3.88 -16.52
CA ALA A 22 -17.96 -4.98 -15.57
C ALA A 22 -19.12 -6.01 -15.62
N SER A 23 -20.17 -5.76 -16.41
CA SER A 23 -21.25 -6.70 -16.68
C SER A 23 -20.77 -7.77 -17.67
N PRO A 24 -21.20 -9.04 -17.56
CA PRO A 24 -20.53 -10.21 -18.19
C PRO A 24 -20.75 -10.34 -19.71
N GLY A 25 -20.73 -9.24 -20.46
CA GLY A 25 -21.04 -9.19 -21.89
C GLY A 25 -20.18 -8.28 -22.76
N HIS A 26 -19.15 -7.63 -22.22
CA HIS A 26 -18.13 -6.91 -23.00
C HIS A 26 -16.73 -7.33 -22.58
N ASP A 27 -16.39 -8.58 -22.90
CA ASP A 27 -15.04 -9.12 -22.74
C ASP A 27 -14.10 -8.51 -23.79
N GLU A 28 -13.48 -7.38 -23.44
CA GLU A 28 -12.03 -7.25 -23.56
C GLU A 28 -11.48 -7.25 -22.14
N LEU A 29 -11.41 -8.45 -21.55
CA LEU A 29 -10.79 -8.69 -20.26
C LEU A 29 -9.31 -8.31 -20.37
N ASP A 30 -8.91 -7.27 -19.64
CA ASP A 30 -7.51 -6.99 -19.34
C ASP A 30 -6.89 -8.25 -18.73
N PRO A 31 -5.86 -8.85 -19.36
CA PRO A 31 -5.25 -10.11 -18.92
C PRO A 31 -4.81 -10.08 -17.44
N VAL A 32 -4.50 -8.88 -16.92
CA VAL A 32 -4.13 -8.69 -15.52
C VAL A 32 -5.34 -8.82 -14.60
N LEU A 33 -6.51 -8.34 -15.00
CA LEU A 33 -7.76 -8.45 -14.24
C LEU A 33 -8.30 -9.89 -14.23
N GLU A 34 -8.18 -10.63 -15.34
CA GLU A 34 -8.56 -12.04 -15.41
C GLU A 34 -7.64 -12.90 -14.53
N LEU A 35 -6.33 -12.60 -14.53
CA LEU A 35 -5.38 -13.24 -13.63
C LEU A 35 -5.73 -12.95 -12.15
N MET A 36 -6.01 -11.69 -11.81
CA MET A 36 -6.36 -11.28 -10.45
C MET A 36 -7.70 -11.89 -9.99
N ALA A 37 -8.72 -11.95 -10.84
CA ALA A 37 -10.02 -12.55 -10.52
C ALA A 37 -9.93 -14.08 -10.32
N THR A 38 -9.10 -14.76 -11.12
CA THR A 38 -8.85 -16.20 -10.99
C THR A 38 -8.11 -16.52 -9.68
N VAL A 39 -7.15 -15.67 -9.29
CA VAL A 39 -6.45 -15.75 -8.00
C VAL A 39 -7.43 -15.59 -6.83
N ASP A 40 -8.38 -14.67 -6.93
CA ASP A 40 -9.40 -14.45 -5.89
C ASP A 40 -10.41 -15.59 -5.77
N GLN A 41 -10.77 -16.24 -6.89
CA GLN A 41 -11.64 -17.41 -6.88
C GLN A 41 -10.96 -18.62 -6.22
N LEU A 42 -9.66 -18.83 -6.48
CA LEU A 42 -8.85 -19.88 -5.84
C LEU A 42 -8.65 -19.65 -4.34
N ARG A 43 -8.54 -18.38 -3.92
CA ARG A 43 -8.51 -17.96 -2.51
C ARG A 43 -9.77 -18.43 -1.78
N ASN A 44 -10.95 -18.16 -2.35
CA ASN A 44 -12.22 -18.46 -1.68
C ASN A 44 -12.56 -19.96 -1.61
N THR A 45 -12.10 -20.76 -2.57
CA THR A 45 -12.31 -22.23 -2.55
C THR A 45 -11.34 -22.97 -1.63
N SER A 46 -10.13 -22.43 -1.42
CA SER A 46 -9.08 -23.09 -0.62
C SER A 46 -9.20 -22.86 0.89
N PHE A 47 -9.99 -21.86 1.32
CA PHE A 47 -10.20 -21.54 2.74
C PHE A 47 -11.26 -22.39 3.47
N ALA A 48 -11.91 -23.35 2.78
CA ALA A 48 -12.94 -24.20 3.38
C ALA A 48 -12.41 -25.31 4.33
N PHE A 49 -11.11 -25.36 4.64
CA PHE A 49 -10.57 -26.43 5.50
C PHE A 49 -9.51 -25.93 6.51
N MET A 50 -9.96 -25.43 7.65
CA MET A 50 -9.17 -25.44 8.88
C MET A 50 -10.08 -25.82 10.07
N PRO A 51 -9.96 -27.04 10.63
CA PRO A 51 -10.54 -27.35 11.91
C PRO A 51 -9.73 -26.69 13.03
N THR A 52 -10.44 -26.20 14.04
CA THR A 52 -9.91 -25.86 15.37
C THR A 52 -9.01 -26.96 15.91
N MET A 53 -7.90 -26.61 16.59
CA MET A 53 -7.51 -27.18 17.90
C MET A 53 -6.19 -26.58 18.43
N THR A 54 -6.22 -26.25 19.72
CA THR A 54 -5.08 -25.99 20.61
C THR A 54 -4.38 -27.30 20.99
N ILE A 55 -3.07 -27.26 21.33
CA ILE A 55 -2.34 -28.01 22.40
C ILE A 55 -0.87 -28.27 21.97
N GLY A 56 0.06 -28.06 22.91
CA GLY A 56 1.18 -29.01 23.06
C GLY A 56 2.57 -28.55 22.61
N THR A 57 3.47 -28.49 23.58
CA THR A 57 4.90 -28.21 23.49
C THR A 57 5.66 -29.11 22.53
N THR A 58 6.29 -28.52 21.50
CA THR A 58 7.71 -28.64 21.12
C THR A 58 7.87 -27.78 19.86
N ARG A 59 8.50 -26.60 19.96
CA ARG A 59 8.80 -25.78 18.78
C ARG A 59 9.88 -26.50 17.97
N LEU A 60 9.46 -27.36 17.05
CA LEU A 60 10.23 -27.62 15.85
C LEU A 60 10.58 -26.25 15.27
N ARG A 61 11.89 -25.96 15.24
CA ARG A 61 12.46 -24.77 14.63
C ARG A 61 11.94 -24.77 13.19
N ARG A 62 10.93 -23.93 12.90
CA ARG A 62 10.35 -23.78 11.56
C ARG A 62 11.50 -23.46 10.61
N GLN A 63 11.98 -24.48 9.91
CA GLN A 63 12.78 -24.36 8.70
C GLN A 63 11.76 -24.45 7.57
N GLY A 64 11.22 -23.31 7.20
CA GLY A 64 10.25 -23.10 6.14
C GLY A 64 10.16 -21.60 5.89
N PRO A 65 9.84 -21.17 4.66
CA PRO A 65 9.83 -19.75 4.32
C PRO A 65 8.96 -19.01 5.33
N THR A 66 9.50 -17.89 5.81
CA THR A 66 8.80 -16.92 6.64
C THR A 66 7.43 -16.69 6.03
N ARG A 67 6.35 -16.72 6.83
CA ARG A 67 5.04 -16.21 6.41
C ARG A 67 5.17 -14.72 6.10
N ASP A 68 5.76 -14.40 4.97
CA ASP A 68 5.67 -13.10 4.36
C ASP A 68 4.32 -13.08 3.65
N PRO A 69 3.37 -12.24 4.07
CA PRO A 69 2.10 -12.07 3.37
C PRO A 69 2.26 -11.56 1.92
N PHE A 70 3.49 -11.27 1.46
CA PHE A 70 3.83 -10.94 0.07
C PHE A 70 4.44 -12.11 -0.71
N GLU A 71 4.49 -13.32 -0.15
CA GLU A 71 4.68 -14.53 -0.94
C GLU A 71 3.38 -14.76 -1.72
N ILE A 72 3.28 -14.13 -2.89
CA ILE A 72 2.12 -14.25 -3.80
C ILE A 72 2.11 -15.67 -4.34
N PHE A 73 1.36 -16.54 -3.67
CA PHE A 73 1.12 -17.92 -4.09
C PHE A 73 0.06 -17.94 -5.19
N ASP A 74 0.48 -17.58 -6.40
CA ASP A 74 0.34 -18.38 -7.62
C ASP A 74 0.76 -17.51 -8.82
N THR A 75 1.76 -18.00 -9.55
CA THR A 75 2.61 -17.31 -10.55
C THR A 75 3.47 -16.16 -10.00
N TRP A 76 4.77 -16.44 -9.90
CA TRP A 76 5.83 -15.57 -9.40
C TRP A 76 5.93 -14.27 -10.20
N VAL A 77 5.24 -13.22 -9.77
CA VAL A 77 5.68 -11.86 -10.08
C VAL A 77 6.68 -11.47 -9.00
N ASP A 78 7.95 -11.76 -9.25
CA ASP A 78 9.04 -11.16 -8.49
C ASP A 78 9.07 -9.66 -8.83
N LEU A 79 8.36 -8.84 -8.03
CA LEU A 79 8.21 -7.40 -8.27
C LEU A 79 9.56 -6.67 -8.39
N PRO A 80 10.57 -6.95 -7.53
CA PRO A 80 11.93 -6.46 -7.76
C PRO A 80 12.45 -6.79 -9.16
N HIS A 81 12.36 -8.06 -9.58
CA HIS A 81 12.79 -8.46 -10.92
C HIS A 81 11.97 -7.76 -12.01
N LEU A 82 10.65 -7.67 -11.86
CA LEU A 82 9.78 -6.94 -12.79
C LEU A 82 10.25 -5.49 -12.95
N PHE A 83 10.50 -4.78 -11.85
CA PHE A 83 10.93 -3.38 -11.86
C PHE A 83 12.33 -3.17 -12.43
N GLU A 84 13.16 -4.21 -12.54
CA GLU A 84 14.44 -4.17 -13.25
C GLU A 84 14.26 -4.25 -14.79
N HIS A 85 13.14 -4.78 -15.25
CA HIS A 85 12.85 -5.01 -16.67
C HIS A 85 11.84 -4.02 -17.25
N LEU A 86 11.36 -3.07 -16.44
CA LEU A 86 10.55 -1.96 -16.93
C LEU A 86 11.46 -0.94 -17.63
N ASP A 87 11.24 -0.76 -18.92
CA ASP A 87 12.11 0.07 -19.77
C ASP A 87 11.53 1.48 -20.00
N HIS A 88 10.21 1.66 -19.83
CA HIS A 88 9.54 2.93 -20.11
C HIS A 88 8.93 3.56 -18.85
N PRO A 89 8.99 4.90 -18.68
CA PRO A 89 8.44 5.55 -17.50
C PRO A 89 6.95 5.30 -17.28
N GLU A 90 6.16 5.18 -18.34
CA GLU A 90 4.73 4.86 -18.28
C GLU A 90 4.43 3.50 -17.63
N ASP A 91 5.34 2.53 -17.75
CA ASP A 91 5.16 1.18 -17.20
C ASP A 91 5.14 1.19 -15.67
N PHE A 92 5.74 2.22 -15.05
CA PHE A 92 5.77 2.41 -13.60
C PHE A 92 4.45 2.98 -13.05
N ALA A 93 3.60 3.54 -13.91
CA ALA A 93 2.40 4.27 -13.48
C ALA A 93 1.41 3.41 -12.65
N PRO A 94 1.08 2.17 -13.05
CA PRO A 94 0.17 1.32 -12.26
C PRO A 94 0.76 0.97 -10.90
N TRP A 95 2.08 0.75 -10.84
CA TRP A 95 2.79 0.35 -9.62
C TRP A 95 2.97 1.50 -8.63
N ALA A 96 3.21 2.71 -9.14
CA ALA A 96 3.30 3.92 -8.31
C ALA A 96 1.96 4.28 -7.65
N ARG A 97 0.85 3.87 -8.28
CA ARG A 97 -0.53 4.05 -7.81
C ARG A 97 -1.14 2.76 -7.28
N TYR A 98 -0.32 1.74 -7.05
CA TYR A 98 -0.81 0.49 -6.48
C TYR A 98 -1.20 0.73 -5.04
N HIS A 99 -2.35 0.21 -4.58
CA HIS A 99 -2.87 0.49 -3.24
C HIS A 99 -1.91 0.09 -2.12
N HIS A 100 -1.13 -0.99 -2.33
CA HIS A 100 -0.30 -1.56 -1.28
C HIS A 100 1.03 -0.79 -1.12
N PRO A 101 1.31 -0.18 0.04
CA PRO A 101 2.49 0.65 0.24
C PRO A 101 3.82 -0.11 0.15
N THR A 102 3.86 -1.43 0.42
CA THR A 102 5.08 -2.24 0.18
C THR A 102 5.46 -2.28 -1.29
N VAL A 103 4.49 -2.32 -2.21
CA VAL A 103 4.78 -2.31 -3.66
C VAL A 103 5.41 -0.98 -4.04
N ARG A 104 4.84 0.12 -3.54
CA ARG A 104 5.38 1.48 -3.72
C ARG A 104 6.76 1.64 -3.08
N LEU A 105 7.02 1.00 -1.94
CA LEU A 105 8.34 0.95 -1.31
C LEU A 105 9.36 0.20 -2.17
N MET A 106 8.98 -0.95 -2.74
CA MET A 106 9.84 -1.69 -3.67
C MET A 106 10.14 -0.86 -4.92
N LEU A 107 9.14 -0.17 -5.46
CA LEU A 107 9.30 0.75 -6.58
C LEU A 107 10.26 1.89 -6.25
N ALA A 108 10.09 2.54 -5.09
CA ALA A 108 11.00 3.60 -4.62
C ALA A 108 12.44 3.13 -4.44
N ARG A 109 12.66 1.84 -4.18
CA ARG A 109 13.99 1.23 -4.06
C ARG A 109 14.59 0.77 -5.39
N SER A 110 13.76 0.62 -6.43
CA SER A 110 14.22 0.15 -7.72
C SER A 110 15.25 1.14 -8.29
N PRO A 111 16.44 0.66 -8.71
CA PRO A 111 17.44 1.52 -9.33
C PRO A 111 16.98 2.09 -10.69
N HIS A 112 15.92 1.53 -11.27
CA HIS A 112 15.32 1.93 -12.54
C HIS A 112 14.09 2.84 -12.37
N CYS A 113 13.66 3.14 -11.14
CA CYS A 113 12.51 4.02 -10.91
C CYS A 113 12.80 5.43 -11.46
N PRO A 114 12.02 5.92 -12.44
CA PRO A 114 12.26 7.21 -13.05
C PRO A 114 12.11 8.37 -12.04
N PRO A 115 12.89 9.46 -12.19
CA PRO A 115 12.79 10.64 -11.33
C PRO A 115 11.37 11.20 -11.19
N GLU A 116 10.56 11.14 -12.25
CA GLU A 116 9.17 11.62 -12.22
C GLU A 116 8.28 10.85 -11.24
N TRP A 117 8.48 9.54 -11.10
CA TRP A 117 7.74 8.72 -10.15
C TRP A 117 8.34 8.82 -8.75
N LEU A 118 9.66 8.97 -8.62
CA LEU A 118 10.28 9.31 -7.34
C LEU A 118 9.76 10.63 -6.77
N ALA A 119 9.54 11.65 -7.61
CA ALA A 119 8.96 12.93 -7.18
C ALA A 119 7.52 12.80 -6.66
N LYS A 120 6.74 11.85 -7.19
CA LYS A 120 5.40 11.51 -6.68
C LYS A 120 5.50 10.74 -5.36
N LEU A 121 6.37 9.73 -5.31
CA LEU A 121 6.60 8.90 -4.11
C LEU A 121 7.22 9.70 -2.94
N ALA A 122 7.92 10.80 -3.22
CA ALA A 122 8.41 11.74 -2.20
C ALA A 122 7.29 12.36 -1.35
N GLN A 123 6.06 12.35 -1.86
CA GLN A 123 4.88 12.93 -1.21
C GLN A 123 4.06 11.87 -0.46
N GLU A 124 4.49 10.61 -0.47
CA GLU A 124 3.77 9.52 0.17
C GLU A 124 3.70 9.72 1.69
N PRO A 125 2.58 9.37 2.33
CA PRO A 125 2.44 9.50 3.77
C PRO A 125 3.34 8.54 4.56
N TRP A 126 3.87 7.49 3.92
CA TRP A 126 4.70 6.45 4.53
C TRP A 126 6.17 6.86 4.59
N GLU A 127 6.71 6.96 5.81
CA GLU A 127 8.08 7.43 6.05
C GLU A 127 9.13 6.51 5.39
N GLU A 128 8.91 5.19 5.39
CA GLU A 128 9.80 4.23 4.74
C GLU A 128 9.88 4.41 3.22
N ILE A 129 8.79 4.84 2.58
CA ILE A 129 8.78 5.13 1.14
C ILE A 129 9.58 6.40 0.89
N ARG A 130 9.36 7.46 1.67
CA ARG A 130 10.09 8.71 1.55
C ARG A 130 11.60 8.53 1.80
N LEU A 131 11.99 7.74 2.80
CA LEU A 131 13.38 7.34 3.01
C LEU A 131 13.95 6.59 1.80
N ALA A 132 13.19 5.63 1.24
CA ALA A 132 13.64 4.88 0.06
C ALA A 132 13.83 5.79 -1.16
N VAL A 133 12.92 6.74 -1.37
CA VAL A 133 13.06 7.77 -2.40
C VAL A 133 14.37 8.52 -2.19
N LEU A 134 14.59 9.14 -1.02
CA LEU A 134 15.79 9.95 -0.79
C LEU A 134 17.10 9.14 -0.93
N ALA A 135 17.05 7.83 -0.66
CA ALA A 135 18.17 6.91 -0.78
C ALA A 135 18.40 6.38 -2.21
N ASN A 136 17.47 6.62 -3.14
CA ASN A 136 17.57 6.13 -4.51
C ASN A 136 18.65 6.91 -5.30
N GLN A 137 19.39 6.22 -6.16
CA GLN A 137 20.43 6.81 -7.00
C GLN A 137 19.86 7.75 -8.08
N GLN A 138 18.62 7.54 -8.50
CA GLN A 138 17.90 8.39 -9.46
C GLN A 138 17.30 9.64 -8.80
N THR A 139 17.50 9.85 -7.50
CA THR A 139 17.00 11.03 -6.78
C THR A 139 17.71 12.28 -7.24
N THR A 140 16.95 13.20 -7.82
CA THR A 140 17.50 14.45 -8.34
C THR A 140 17.67 15.51 -7.23
N GLN A 141 18.36 16.59 -7.57
CA GLN A 141 18.56 17.73 -6.68
C GLN A 141 17.22 18.41 -6.34
N GLU A 142 16.29 18.46 -7.28
CA GLU A 142 14.94 19.01 -7.08
C GLU A 142 14.16 18.21 -6.04
N ILE A 143 14.24 16.88 -6.09
CA ILE A 143 13.61 16.02 -5.07
C ILE A 143 14.26 16.28 -3.71
N ARG A 144 15.59 16.38 -3.63
CA ARG A 144 16.29 16.71 -2.37
C ARG A 144 15.85 18.06 -1.80
N HIS A 145 15.69 19.08 -2.65
CA HIS A 145 15.16 20.38 -2.22
C HIS A 145 13.73 20.27 -1.69
N TYR A 146 12.88 19.50 -2.36
CA TYR A 146 11.52 19.22 -1.87
C TYR A 146 11.55 18.61 -0.45
N PHE A 147 12.41 17.63 -0.19
CA PHE A 147 12.57 17.03 1.14
C PHE A 147 13.05 18.05 2.18
N ALA A 148 14.04 18.88 1.85
CA ALA A 148 14.58 19.88 2.78
C ALA A 148 13.50 20.89 3.26
N GLU A 149 12.52 21.18 2.41
CA GLU A 149 11.45 22.14 2.69
C GLU A 149 10.21 21.50 3.33
N ASN A 150 9.82 20.30 2.89
CA ASN A 150 8.46 19.76 3.12
C ASN A 150 8.42 18.50 4.00
N GLU A 151 9.54 17.79 4.18
CA GLU A 151 9.53 16.51 4.89
C GLU A 151 9.19 16.71 6.38
N PRO A 152 8.17 16.07 6.98
CA PRO A 152 7.86 16.27 8.39
C PRO A 152 8.92 15.73 9.36
N LEU A 153 9.72 14.75 8.96
CA LEU A 153 10.78 14.18 9.81
C LEU A 153 12.06 15.01 9.72
N GLU A 154 12.40 15.68 10.82
CA GLU A 154 13.60 16.53 10.92
C GLU A 154 14.89 15.80 10.50
N TRP A 155 15.06 14.53 10.86
CA TRP A 155 16.26 13.79 10.48
C TRP A 155 16.34 13.51 8.96
N LEU A 156 15.21 13.35 8.28
CA LEU A 156 15.17 13.19 6.82
C LEU A 156 15.40 14.53 6.12
N LYS A 157 14.87 15.64 6.68
CA LYS A 157 15.21 17.00 6.19
C LYS A 157 16.71 17.23 6.24
N GLU A 158 17.35 16.95 7.38
CA GLU A 158 18.79 17.07 7.55
C GLU A 158 19.54 16.22 6.52
N ALA A 159 19.15 14.94 6.35
CA ALA A 159 19.77 14.03 5.39
C ALA A 159 19.55 14.44 3.92
N ALA A 160 18.50 15.20 3.63
CA ALA A 160 18.30 15.78 2.30
C ALA A 160 19.28 16.93 2.02
N THR A 161 19.60 17.73 3.04
CA THR A 161 20.55 18.85 2.96
C THR A 161 22.02 18.42 3.05
N ASP A 162 22.31 17.30 3.72
CA ASP A 162 23.67 16.78 3.91
C ASP A 162 23.79 15.37 3.32
N PRO A 163 24.32 15.23 2.08
CA PRO A 163 24.54 13.94 1.42
C PRO A 163 25.52 13.01 2.16
N THR A 164 26.26 13.51 3.16
CA THR A 164 27.17 12.68 3.96
C THR A 164 26.42 11.81 4.97
N ILE A 165 25.16 12.15 5.29
CA ILE A 165 24.32 11.36 6.18
C ILE A 165 23.91 10.07 5.47
N PRO A 166 24.32 8.88 5.97
CA PRO A 166 24.00 7.64 5.30
C PRO A 166 22.54 7.27 5.54
N LEU A 167 21.78 7.11 4.46
CA LEU A 167 20.35 6.78 4.47
C LEU A 167 20.08 5.27 4.60
N GLN A 168 20.95 4.44 4.01
CA GLN A 168 20.78 2.98 4.02
C GLN A 168 20.97 2.41 5.44
N GLY A 169 20.10 1.47 5.81
CA GLY A 169 20.12 0.82 7.13
C GLY A 169 19.72 1.74 8.29
N ARG A 170 19.05 2.85 8.02
CA ARG A 170 18.51 3.80 9.01
C ARG A 170 17.02 3.55 9.23
N CYS A 171 16.60 3.83 10.45
CA CYS A 171 15.20 3.79 10.86
C CYS A 171 14.39 4.83 10.08
N ALA A 172 13.29 4.44 9.46
CA ALA A 172 12.40 5.36 8.77
C ALA A 172 11.85 6.46 9.69
N LEU A 173 11.69 6.18 10.99
CA LEU A 173 11.12 7.13 11.94
C LEU A 173 12.17 8.03 12.62
N ASP A 174 13.28 7.46 13.12
CA ASP A 174 14.22 8.18 14.00
C ASP A 174 15.66 8.28 13.48
N GLY A 175 15.95 7.81 12.26
CA GLY A 175 17.29 7.86 11.67
C GLY A 175 18.35 7.02 12.40
N ARG A 176 18.02 6.25 13.44
CA ARG A 176 19.00 5.40 14.11
C ARG A 176 19.34 4.18 13.27
N LYS A 177 20.54 3.64 13.47
CA LYS A 177 20.98 2.41 12.80
C LYS A 177 20.06 1.25 13.14
N ILE A 178 19.50 0.62 12.12
CA ILE A 178 18.73 -0.60 12.24
C ILE A 178 19.68 -1.77 12.53
N LYS A 179 19.39 -2.54 13.58
CA LYS A 179 20.09 -3.81 13.87
C LYS A 179 19.35 -5.01 13.30
N ARG A 180 18.02 -4.96 13.33
CA ARG A 180 17.11 -5.94 12.74
C ARG A 180 15.89 -5.16 12.23
N PRO A 181 15.72 -5.01 10.91
CA PRO A 181 14.58 -4.29 10.38
C PRO A 181 13.31 -5.06 10.74
N ASP A 182 12.30 -4.37 11.26
CA ASP A 182 10.94 -4.85 11.13
C ASP A 182 10.44 -4.55 9.70
N ARG A 183 9.22 -4.98 9.40
CA ARG A 183 8.59 -4.75 8.10
C ARG A 183 8.37 -3.27 7.75
N PHE A 184 8.49 -2.35 8.72
CA PHE A 184 8.32 -0.91 8.54
C PHE A 184 9.64 -0.14 8.63
N LEU A 185 10.77 -0.86 8.58
CA LEU A 185 12.12 -0.30 8.66
C LEU A 185 12.38 0.51 9.93
N THR A 186 11.89 0.05 11.07
CA THR A 186 12.15 0.69 12.36
C THR A 186 13.31 0.04 13.12
N CYS A 187 14.01 0.83 13.95
CA CYS A 187 15.17 0.33 14.71
C CYS A 187 14.80 -0.42 16.02
N SER A 188 13.56 -0.28 16.49
CA SER A 188 13.10 -0.85 17.76
C SER A 188 11.58 -1.01 17.80
N ILE A 189 11.08 -1.87 18.70
CA ILE A 189 9.63 -2.03 18.90
C ILE A 189 8.94 -0.74 19.38
N ALA A 190 9.68 0.15 20.06
CA ALA A 190 9.14 1.43 20.49
C ALA A 190 8.89 2.35 19.28
N CYS A 191 9.80 2.37 18.31
CA CYS A 191 9.62 3.09 17.05
C CYS A 191 8.50 2.48 16.23
N SER A 192 8.46 1.14 16.10
CA SER A 192 7.37 0.41 15.45
C SER A 192 6.00 0.74 16.07
N TYR A 193 5.93 0.76 17.41
CA TYR A 193 4.72 1.14 18.13
C TYR A 193 4.33 2.60 17.88
N GLN A 194 5.30 3.53 17.93
CA GLN A 194 5.04 4.94 17.69
C GLN A 194 4.50 5.17 16.28
N GLN A 195 5.18 4.63 15.26
CA GLN A 195 4.76 4.73 13.87
C GLN A 195 3.35 4.14 13.67
N ALA A 196 3.06 2.99 14.27
CA ALA A 196 1.74 2.38 14.19
C ALA A 196 0.62 3.24 14.79
N ASN A 197 0.89 3.96 15.89
CA ASN A 197 -0.11 4.86 16.47
C ASN A 197 -0.26 6.13 15.65
N GLN A 198 0.83 6.71 15.13
CA GLN A 198 0.75 7.86 14.22
C GLN A 198 -0.09 7.55 12.97
N ARG A 199 0.02 6.34 12.43
CA ARG A 199 -0.80 5.87 11.30
C ARG A 199 -2.28 5.68 11.65
N LEU A 200 -2.59 5.25 12.86
CA LEU A 200 -3.98 5.17 13.32
C LEU A 200 -4.57 6.55 13.58
N GLU A 201 -3.78 7.45 14.16
CA GLU A 201 -4.18 8.84 14.42
C GLU A 201 -4.42 9.62 13.14
N SER A 202 -3.58 9.41 12.11
CA SER A 202 -3.78 9.99 10.77
C SER A 202 -4.84 9.29 9.93
N GLY A 203 -5.37 8.15 10.39
CA GLY A 203 -6.35 7.35 9.67
C GLY A 203 -5.78 6.47 8.56
N LEU A 204 -4.47 6.51 8.28
CA LEU A 204 -3.80 5.61 7.31
C LEU A 204 -3.97 4.14 7.68
N TYR A 205 -4.01 3.86 8.99
CA TYR A 205 -4.47 2.61 9.54
C TYR A 205 -5.88 2.76 10.08
N TRP A 206 -6.64 1.68 9.94
CA TRP A 206 -7.96 1.52 10.55
C TRP A 206 -7.90 0.45 11.63
N ALA A 207 -8.60 0.68 12.73
CA ALA A 207 -8.60 -0.26 13.86
C ALA A 207 -9.37 -1.56 13.55
N ALA A 208 -10.29 -1.54 12.59
CA ALA A 208 -10.90 -2.76 12.06
C ALA A 208 -10.10 -3.30 10.86
N CYS A 209 -10.36 -4.55 10.50
CA CYS A 209 -9.71 -5.20 9.37
C CYS A 209 -10.70 -5.28 8.21
N PHE A 210 -10.27 -4.94 6.98
CA PHE A 210 -11.04 -5.23 5.77
C PHE A 210 -11.07 -6.74 5.45
N GLY A 211 -10.22 -7.53 6.11
CA GLY A 211 -9.97 -8.93 5.75
C GLY A 211 -8.92 -9.04 4.64
N GLY A 212 -8.52 -10.27 4.32
CA GLY A 212 -7.60 -10.56 3.21
C GLY A 212 -6.23 -9.87 3.33
N GLU A 213 -5.71 -9.41 2.18
CA GLU A 213 -4.37 -8.84 2.02
C GLU A 213 -4.21 -7.40 2.56
N PHE A 214 -5.33 -6.73 2.86
CA PHE A 214 -5.35 -5.35 3.36
C PHE A 214 -5.29 -5.27 4.89
N THR A 215 -4.80 -6.33 5.54
CA THR A 215 -4.72 -6.44 7.00
C THR A 215 -3.28 -6.66 7.45
N TRP A 216 -2.81 -5.84 8.37
CA TRP A 216 -1.43 -5.88 8.87
C TRP A 216 -1.37 -6.11 10.37
N GLU A 217 -0.34 -6.83 10.81
CA GLU A 217 0.01 -6.94 12.21
C GLU A 217 1.00 -5.84 12.59
N VAL A 218 0.64 -5.01 13.57
CA VAL A 218 1.44 -3.87 14.06
C VAL A 218 1.65 -3.94 15.56
N SER A 219 2.72 -3.29 16.04
CA SER A 219 3.03 -3.30 17.47
C SER A 219 1.90 -2.66 18.29
N ALA A 220 1.43 -3.40 19.30
CA ALA A 220 0.42 -2.97 20.25
C ALA A 220 1.02 -2.57 21.61
N SER A 221 2.34 -2.69 21.79
CA SER A 221 3.01 -2.29 23.04
C SER A 221 4.42 -1.75 22.82
N LYS A 222 4.78 -0.67 23.52
CA LYS A 222 6.15 -0.11 23.53
C LYS A 222 7.23 -1.04 24.10
N LYS A 223 6.84 -2.04 24.90
CA LYS A 223 7.80 -2.89 25.62
C LYS A 223 8.26 -4.04 24.72
N ALA A 224 9.57 -4.14 24.51
CA ALA A 224 10.18 -5.37 24.05
C ALA A 224 10.16 -6.37 25.22
N SER A 225 9.84 -7.62 24.94
CA SER A 225 9.98 -8.70 25.91
C SER A 225 11.44 -8.76 26.37
N GLY A 226 11.70 -8.56 27.65
CA GLY A 226 13.04 -8.57 28.24
C GLY A 226 13.68 -9.97 28.28
N GLY A 227 13.74 -10.66 27.15
CA GLY A 227 14.37 -11.97 27.01
C GLY A 227 13.60 -13.15 27.58
N ILE A 228 12.47 -12.95 28.27
CA ILE A 228 11.66 -14.04 28.81
C ILE A 228 10.90 -14.73 27.66
N PRO A 229 11.19 -16.02 27.36
CA PRO A 229 10.50 -16.75 26.31
C PRO A 229 8.99 -16.74 26.53
N GLY A 230 8.22 -16.41 25.48
CA GLY A 230 6.76 -16.34 25.53
C GLY A 230 6.17 -14.98 25.93
N THR A 231 6.99 -14.00 26.32
CA THR A 231 6.51 -12.64 26.70
C THR A 231 6.69 -11.59 25.60
N GLY A 232 6.77 -12.04 24.34
CA GLY A 232 7.02 -11.23 23.14
C GLY A 232 6.18 -9.94 23.07
N PRO A 233 6.60 -8.95 22.27
CA PRO A 233 5.80 -7.75 22.08
C PRO A 233 4.38 -8.13 21.65
N LYS A 234 3.40 -7.42 22.20
CA LYS A 234 2.00 -7.59 21.79
C LYS A 234 1.81 -6.97 20.42
N TRP A 235 0.98 -7.61 19.63
CA TRP A 235 0.62 -7.14 18.30
C TRP A 235 -0.90 -7.00 18.17
N ARG A 236 -1.33 -6.15 17.25
CA ARG A 236 -2.74 -5.98 16.88
C ARG A 236 -2.86 -5.95 15.37
N LEU A 237 -4.01 -6.38 14.87
CA LEU A 237 -4.34 -6.23 13.46
C LEU A 237 -4.87 -4.82 13.19
N VAL A 238 -4.52 -4.27 12.04
CA VAL A 238 -5.02 -3.01 11.50
C VAL A 238 -5.34 -3.18 10.01
N GLY A 239 -6.33 -2.47 9.52
CA GLY A 239 -6.63 -2.36 8.10
C GLY A 239 -5.82 -1.26 7.43
N ILE A 240 -5.39 -1.50 6.19
CA ILE A 240 -4.88 -0.47 5.26
C ILE A 240 -5.90 -0.25 4.15
N SER A 241 -5.84 0.92 3.49
CA SER A 241 -6.77 1.22 2.41
C SER A 241 -6.54 0.28 1.23
N PRO A 242 -7.60 -0.32 0.67
CA PRO A 242 -7.50 -1.09 -0.57
C PRO A 242 -7.54 -0.20 -1.82
N VAL A 243 -7.79 1.12 -1.66
CA VAL A 243 -7.85 2.07 -2.76
C VAL A 243 -6.73 3.09 -2.61
N TYR A 244 -5.93 3.27 -3.66
CA TYR A 244 -4.83 4.22 -3.65
C TYR A 244 -5.29 5.66 -3.37
N GLY A 245 -4.56 6.38 -2.51
CA GLY A 245 -4.84 7.79 -2.22
C GLY A 245 -6.08 8.05 -1.35
N TRP A 246 -6.86 7.02 -1.00
CA TRP A 246 -8.01 7.14 -0.11
C TRP A 246 -7.68 6.53 1.25
N LEU A 247 -8.26 7.06 2.33
CA LEU A 247 -8.17 6.47 3.65
C LEU A 247 -9.09 5.26 3.77
N PRO A 248 -8.75 4.27 4.61
CA PRO A 248 -9.66 3.18 4.98
C PRO A 248 -11.10 3.61 5.26
N LYS A 249 -11.28 4.70 6.03
CA LYS A 249 -12.59 5.24 6.38
C LYS A 249 -13.38 5.63 5.15
N GLU A 250 -12.72 6.38 4.28
CA GLU A 250 -13.28 6.94 3.06
C GLU A 250 -13.73 5.83 2.11
N VAL A 251 -12.93 4.77 2.00
CA VAL A 251 -13.31 3.58 1.25
C VAL A 251 -14.54 2.90 1.85
N SER A 252 -14.58 2.72 3.18
CA SER A 252 -15.76 2.14 3.84
C SER A 252 -17.03 2.95 3.56
N GLU A 253 -16.96 4.27 3.72
CA GLU A 253 -18.09 5.18 3.47
C GLU A 253 -18.51 5.19 2.00
N ALA A 254 -17.55 5.12 1.07
CA ALA A 254 -17.84 5.02 -0.35
C ALA A 254 -18.50 3.69 -0.71
N MET A 255 -18.08 2.58 -0.10
CA MET A 255 -18.72 1.27 -0.30
C MET A 255 -20.15 1.27 0.22
N ASP A 256 -20.39 1.83 1.41
CA ASP A 256 -21.74 1.96 1.99
C ASP A 256 -22.65 2.76 1.06
N PHE A 257 -22.16 3.90 0.55
CA PHE A 257 -22.90 4.70 -0.42
C PHE A 257 -23.23 3.95 -1.71
N LEU A 258 -22.26 3.24 -2.28
CA LEU A 258 -22.47 2.49 -3.51
C LEU A 258 -23.53 1.39 -3.31
N ASN A 259 -23.50 0.71 -2.16
CA ASN A 259 -24.51 -0.29 -1.81
C ASN A 259 -25.91 0.34 -1.65
N ASP A 260 -26.00 1.49 -0.97
CA ASP A 260 -27.26 2.20 -0.77
C ASP A 260 -27.87 2.71 -2.09
N LYS A 261 -27.03 3.24 -3.00
CA LYS A 261 -27.49 3.84 -4.27
C LYS A 261 -27.96 2.80 -5.28
N TYR A 262 -27.27 1.66 -5.37
CA TYR A 262 -27.51 0.69 -6.44
C TYR A 262 -28.38 -0.50 -6.01
N GLU A 263 -28.85 -0.55 -4.74
CA GLU A 263 -29.76 -1.54 -4.14
C GLU A 263 -29.41 -3.03 -4.39
N THR A 264 -28.25 -3.29 -4.99
CA THR A 264 -27.71 -4.59 -5.34
C THR A 264 -26.28 -4.64 -4.84
N HIS A 265 -25.94 -5.74 -4.18
CA HIS A 265 -24.59 -5.99 -3.69
C HIS A 265 -23.66 -5.94 -4.90
N ILE A 266 -22.92 -4.85 -5.07
CA ILE A 266 -21.91 -4.75 -6.12
C ILE A 266 -20.96 -5.93 -5.90
N ALA A 267 -20.72 -6.71 -6.96
CA ALA A 267 -19.92 -7.94 -6.86
C ALA A 267 -18.47 -7.63 -6.45
N ASP A 268 -17.93 -6.52 -6.94
CA ASP A 268 -16.59 -6.03 -6.60
C ASP A 268 -16.56 -4.49 -6.43
N PRO A 269 -16.97 -3.97 -5.26
CA PRO A 269 -16.96 -2.53 -4.99
C PRO A 269 -15.54 -1.98 -4.87
N ILE A 270 -14.58 -2.78 -4.39
CA ILE A 270 -13.19 -2.35 -4.22
C ILE A 270 -12.50 -2.18 -5.58
N GLY A 271 -12.62 -3.16 -6.48
CA GLY A 271 -12.08 -3.02 -7.84
C GLY A 271 -12.72 -1.89 -8.62
N THR A 272 -14.03 -1.64 -8.41
CA THR A 272 -14.72 -0.48 -9.01
C THR A 272 -14.14 0.84 -8.52
N LEU A 273 -13.98 1.01 -7.21
CA LEU A 273 -13.36 2.21 -6.62
C LEU A 273 -11.90 2.36 -7.06
N GLN A 274 -11.15 1.26 -7.13
CA GLN A 274 -9.77 1.27 -7.59
C GLN A 274 -9.68 1.70 -9.07
N LYS A 275 -10.55 1.20 -9.95
CA LYS A 275 -10.63 1.63 -11.37
C LYS A 275 -10.93 3.12 -11.50
N LEU A 276 -11.89 3.64 -10.73
CA LEU A 276 -12.19 5.07 -10.71
C LEU A 276 -10.95 5.91 -10.34
N VAL A 277 -10.19 5.45 -9.34
CA VAL A 277 -8.96 6.13 -8.94
C VAL A 277 -7.87 5.98 -9.99
N THR A 278 -7.63 4.79 -10.57
CA THR A 278 -6.54 4.58 -11.53
C THR A 278 -6.79 5.28 -12.87
N GLU A 279 -8.02 5.25 -13.39
CA GLU A 279 -8.34 5.80 -14.72
C GLU A 279 -8.62 7.29 -14.70
N LYS A 280 -9.25 7.82 -13.64
CA LYS A 280 -9.70 9.22 -13.59
C LYS A 280 -8.93 10.07 -12.59
N SER A 281 -8.03 9.48 -11.81
CA SER A 281 -7.38 10.18 -10.68
C SER A 281 -8.37 10.82 -9.71
N LEU A 282 -9.51 10.17 -9.52
CA LEU A 282 -10.60 10.69 -8.69
C LEU A 282 -10.19 10.72 -7.21
N SER A 283 -10.17 11.90 -6.61
CA SER A 283 -10.03 12.03 -5.15
C SER A 283 -11.32 11.65 -4.44
N TYR A 284 -11.23 11.28 -3.17
CA TYR A 284 -12.42 11.02 -2.35
C TYR A 284 -13.34 12.24 -2.27
N SER A 285 -12.78 13.45 -2.21
CA SER A 285 -13.58 14.68 -2.20
C SER A 285 -14.37 14.90 -3.49
N GLU A 286 -13.79 14.57 -4.65
CA GLU A 286 -14.47 14.65 -5.94
C GLU A 286 -15.52 13.56 -6.08
N PHE A 287 -15.23 12.36 -5.55
CA PHE A 287 -16.22 11.29 -5.44
C PHE A 287 -17.44 11.81 -4.65
N CYS A 288 -17.26 12.27 -3.41
CA CYS A 288 -18.34 12.81 -2.59
C CYS A 288 -19.08 13.98 -3.23
N ALA A 289 -18.38 14.88 -3.93
CA ALA A 289 -19.00 16.03 -4.59
C ALA A 289 -19.84 15.67 -5.83
N SER A 290 -19.72 14.44 -6.32
CA SER A 290 -20.43 13.96 -7.50
C SER A 290 -21.47 12.87 -7.20
N LEU A 291 -21.66 12.57 -5.92
CA LEU A 291 -22.82 11.86 -5.37
C LEU A 291 -24.04 12.78 -5.33
#